data_AF-A0A5K1K6C2-F1
#
_entry.id   AF-A0A5K1K6C2-F1
#
_cell.length_a   1.000
_cell.length_b   1.000
_cell.length_c   1.000
_cell.angle_alpha   90.00
_cell.angle_beta   90.00
_cell.angle_gamma   90.00
#
_symmetry.space_group_name_H-M   'P 1'
#
loop_
_entity.id
_entity.type
_entity.pdbx_description
1 polymer ?
#
loop_
_entity_poly.entity_id
_entity_poly.type
_entity_poly.pdbx_seq_one_letter_code
_entity_poly.pdbx_strand_id
1 'polypeptide(L)'
;MRLLHERHVLHCDVHPGNIGVTPRVPLALLLSPSSPFDFNDLAHWQVVFIDHEWSHVRGWHYEDTFVRNRMWLYASDRQVWCSGKYSTPDDLEALAYILLAIYYSGRLPWRSDVEAESAKYPQDFGEDDSDLEFVFETRERHLRTLRDSCHESDSASDVDSLLADLLDFVFYARALNSDEVWIDYSRWESLFHERFTRTSQSPAQ
;
A
#
# COMPACT_ATOMS: atom_id res chain seq x y z
N MET A 1 3.91 -7.74 -5.58
CA MET A 1 5.14 -7.09 -5.09
C MET A 1 6.34 -8.01 -5.10
N ARG A 2 6.30 -9.17 -4.42
CA ARG A 2 7.39 -10.16 -4.41
C ARG A 2 8.04 -10.38 -5.79
N LEU A 3 7.22 -10.69 -6.79
CA LEU A 3 7.71 -10.94 -8.15
C LEU A 3 8.47 -9.76 -8.78
N LEU A 4 8.08 -8.51 -8.50
CA LEU A 4 8.81 -7.32 -8.97
C LEU A 4 10.20 -7.28 -8.31
N HIS A 5 10.25 -7.42 -6.99
CA HIS A 5 11.51 -7.34 -6.23
C HIS A 5 12.46 -8.52 -6.51
N GLU A 6 11.93 -9.74 -6.71
CA GLU A 6 12.70 -10.92 -7.16
C GLU A 6 13.33 -10.70 -8.54
N ARG A 7 12.68 -9.92 -9.40
CA ARG A 7 13.19 -9.51 -10.72
C ARG A 7 14.01 -8.23 -10.66
N HIS A 8 14.31 -7.76 -9.45
CA HIS A 8 15.03 -6.51 -9.19
C HIS A 8 14.38 -5.28 -9.84
N VAL A 9 13.05 -5.27 -9.88
CA VAL A 9 12.23 -4.14 -10.32
C VAL A 9 11.64 -3.46 -9.10
N LEU A 10 11.84 -2.15 -8.99
CA LEU A 10 11.14 -1.24 -8.09
C LEU A 10 10.00 -0.60 -8.87
N HIS A 11 8.81 -0.52 -8.28
CA HIS A 11 7.68 0.17 -8.88
C HIS A 11 7.81 1.69 -8.74
N CYS A 12 8.26 2.13 -7.56
CA CYS A 12 8.49 3.51 -7.14
C CYS A 12 7.25 4.39 -7.00
N ASP A 13 6.16 4.01 -7.65
CA ASP A 13 4.90 4.74 -7.58
C ASP A 13 3.71 3.85 -7.15
N VAL A 14 3.80 3.32 -5.94
CA VAL A 14 2.78 2.40 -5.39
C VAL A 14 1.71 3.22 -4.66
N HIS A 15 0.56 3.42 -5.29
CA HIS A 15 -0.63 4.04 -4.68
C HIS A 15 -1.92 3.49 -5.34
N PRO A 16 -3.13 3.75 -4.79
CA PRO A 16 -4.35 3.15 -5.31
C PRO A 16 -4.68 3.46 -6.78
N GLY A 17 -4.17 4.57 -7.33
CA GLY A 17 -4.33 4.90 -8.75
C GLY A 17 -3.54 3.97 -9.68
N ASN A 18 -2.45 3.39 -9.17
CA ASN A 18 -1.54 2.49 -9.88
C ASN A 18 -1.76 1.01 -9.52
N ILE A 19 -2.93 0.70 -8.95
CA ILE A 19 -3.41 -0.66 -8.78
C ILE A 19 -4.54 -0.90 -9.77
N GLY A 20 -4.26 -1.71 -10.78
CA GLY A 20 -5.22 -2.14 -11.77
C GLY A 20 -5.86 -3.48 -11.42
N VAL A 21 -6.91 -3.79 -12.18
CA VAL A 21 -7.52 -5.12 -12.21
C VAL A 21 -7.53 -5.60 -13.64
N THR A 22 -6.99 -6.78 -13.88
CA THR A 22 -6.94 -7.41 -15.21
C THR A 22 -7.58 -8.79 -15.13
N PRO A 23 -8.24 -9.28 -16.19
CA PRO A 23 -8.87 -10.59 -16.12
C PRO A 23 -7.83 -11.72 -16.15
N ARG A 24 -8.10 -12.79 -15.41
CA ARG A 24 -7.35 -14.06 -15.43
C ARG A 24 -7.71 -14.93 -16.63
N VAL A 25 -8.85 -14.66 -17.24
CA VAL A 25 -9.33 -15.30 -18.47
C VAL A 25 -9.28 -14.28 -19.61
N PRO A 26 -9.28 -14.71 -20.88
CA PRO A 26 -9.33 -13.78 -22.01
C PRO A 26 -10.51 -12.80 -21.89
N LEU A 27 -10.23 -11.49 -21.98
CA LEU A 27 -11.25 -10.44 -21.85
C LEU A 27 -12.43 -10.63 -22.82
N ALA A 28 -12.14 -11.10 -24.04
CA ALA A 28 -13.16 -11.38 -25.04
C ALA A 28 -14.16 -12.46 -24.61
N LEU A 29 -13.74 -13.42 -23.76
CA LEU A 29 -14.66 -14.42 -23.21
C LEU A 29 -15.54 -13.82 -22.12
N LEU A 30 -15.00 -12.99 -21.22
CA LEU A 30 -15.78 -12.32 -20.16
C LEU A 30 -16.83 -11.36 -20.70
N LEU A 31 -16.53 -10.65 -21.80
CA LEU A 31 -17.43 -9.67 -22.41
C LEU A 31 -18.44 -10.31 -23.37
N SER A 32 -18.32 -11.61 -23.65
CA SER A 32 -19.23 -12.30 -24.57
C SER A 32 -20.64 -12.38 -23.99
N PRO A 33 -21.70 -12.09 -24.75
CA PRO A 33 -23.09 -12.31 -24.31
C PRO A 33 -23.41 -13.78 -23.96
N SER A 34 -22.63 -14.71 -24.52
CA SER A 34 -22.70 -16.15 -24.25
C SER A 34 -21.59 -16.63 -23.32
N SER A 35 -20.93 -15.71 -22.61
CA SER A 35 -19.87 -16.02 -21.64
C SER A 35 -20.38 -17.05 -20.62
N PRO A 36 -19.64 -18.15 -20.40
CA PRO A 36 -19.90 -19.04 -19.26
C PRO A 36 -19.39 -18.43 -17.95
N PHE A 37 -18.68 -17.30 -18.00
CA PHE A 37 -18.09 -16.61 -16.86
C PHE A 37 -18.98 -15.42 -16.47
N ASP A 38 -19.26 -15.30 -15.17
CA ASP A 38 -19.90 -14.11 -14.63
C ASP A 38 -18.87 -12.97 -14.54
N PHE A 39 -19.14 -11.86 -15.23
CA PHE A 39 -18.27 -10.68 -15.20
C PHE A 39 -18.05 -10.15 -13.78
N ASN A 40 -19.02 -10.34 -12.88
CA ASN A 40 -18.94 -9.89 -11.49
C ASN A 40 -18.23 -10.88 -10.57
N ASP A 41 -17.85 -12.07 -11.04
CA ASP A 41 -17.12 -13.04 -10.24
C ASP A 41 -15.65 -12.61 -10.11
N LEU A 42 -15.28 -12.21 -8.89
CA LEU A 42 -13.92 -11.81 -8.52
C LEU A 42 -12.88 -12.91 -8.79
N ALA A 43 -13.26 -14.18 -8.87
CA ALA A 43 -12.37 -15.28 -9.22
C ALA A 43 -11.78 -15.15 -10.64
N HIS A 44 -12.43 -14.39 -11.53
CA HIS A 44 -11.96 -14.14 -12.89
C HIS A 44 -11.06 -12.92 -13.03
N TRP A 45 -10.82 -12.20 -11.94
CA TRP A 45 -10.03 -10.98 -11.91
C TRP A 45 -8.75 -11.18 -11.10
N GLN A 46 -7.70 -10.44 -11.45
CA GLN A 46 -6.48 -10.36 -10.66
C GLN A 46 -6.06 -8.91 -10.51
N VAL A 47 -5.62 -8.58 -9.29
CA VAL A 47 -5.04 -7.28 -8.97
C VAL A 47 -3.62 -7.23 -9.51
N VAL A 48 -3.27 -6.15 -10.20
CA VAL A 48 -1.96 -5.94 -10.81
C VAL A 48 -1.46 -4.53 -10.52
N PHE A 49 -0.14 -4.38 -10.46
CA PHE A 49 0.47 -3.06 -10.52
C PHE A 49 0.47 -2.58 -11.96
N ILE A 50 0.16 -1.29 -12.15
CA ILE A 50 0.14 -0.61 -13.45
C ILE A 50 0.91 0.71 -13.33
N ASP A 51 1.10 1.39 -14.45
CA ASP A 51 1.85 2.64 -14.51
C ASP A 51 3.32 2.48 -14.04
N HIS A 52 4.10 1.82 -14.91
CA HIS A 52 5.51 1.55 -14.69
C HIS A 52 6.43 2.67 -15.19
N GLU A 53 5.91 3.87 -15.47
CA GLU A 53 6.72 4.98 -16.00
C GLU A 53 7.87 5.35 -15.04
N TRP A 54 7.63 5.20 -13.74
CA TRP A 54 8.60 5.52 -12.68
C TRP A 54 9.32 4.29 -12.15
N SER A 55 9.07 3.10 -12.74
CA SER A 55 9.69 1.86 -12.27
C SER A 55 11.17 1.79 -12.62
N HIS A 56 11.99 1.26 -11.71
CA HIS A 56 13.43 1.11 -11.89
C HIS A 56 13.85 -0.36 -11.90
N VAL A 57 14.81 -0.70 -12.76
CA VAL A 57 15.48 -2.00 -12.72
C VAL A 57 16.84 -1.81 -12.07
N ARG A 58 17.20 -2.66 -11.10
CA ARG A 58 18.49 -2.59 -10.39
C ARG A 58 19.66 -2.52 -11.37
N GLY A 59 20.53 -1.53 -11.17
CA GLY A 59 21.66 -1.23 -12.08
C GLY A 59 21.36 -0.14 -13.09
N TRP A 60 20.11 0.34 -13.17
CA TRP A 60 19.70 1.48 -13.97
C TRP A 60 18.94 2.47 -13.08
N HIS A 61 19.65 3.48 -12.58
CA HIS A 61 19.06 4.59 -11.84
C HIS A 61 19.04 5.80 -12.76
N TYR A 62 17.85 6.24 -13.14
CA TYR A 62 17.70 7.55 -13.71
C TYR A 62 17.84 8.55 -12.54
N GLU A 63 18.89 9.35 -12.54
CA GLU A 63 19.22 10.30 -11.46
C GLU A 63 18.28 11.51 -11.41
N ASP A 64 17.30 11.61 -12.32
CA ASP A 64 16.39 12.75 -12.30
C ASP A 64 15.47 12.69 -11.08
N THR A 65 15.71 13.66 -10.22
CA THR A 65 14.84 14.22 -9.18
C THR A 65 13.42 13.68 -9.27
N PHE A 66 13.09 12.73 -8.38
CA PHE A 66 11.71 12.39 -8.04
C PHE A 66 10.97 13.71 -7.84
N VAL A 67 9.98 14.00 -8.70
CA VAL A 67 9.14 15.18 -8.51
C VAL A 67 8.40 14.96 -7.20
N ARG A 68 8.86 15.63 -6.14
CA ARG A 68 8.40 15.44 -4.75
C ARG A 68 6.91 15.70 -4.56
N ASN A 69 6.22 16.27 -5.54
CA ASN A 69 5.05 17.10 -5.26
C ASN A 69 3.68 16.42 -5.14
N ARG A 70 3.50 15.09 -5.22
CA ARG A 70 2.11 14.56 -5.34
C ARG A 70 1.73 13.28 -4.62
N MET A 71 2.65 12.57 -3.99
CA MET A 71 2.35 11.19 -3.56
C MET A 71 2.63 10.92 -2.10
N TRP A 72 2.77 11.99 -1.30
CA TRP A 72 3.11 11.88 0.11
C TRP A 72 2.22 10.86 0.77
N LEU A 73 0.89 10.97 0.68
CA LEU A 73 -0.09 10.09 1.34
C LEU A 73 0.30 8.60 1.41
N TYR A 74 0.86 8.03 0.33
CA TYR A 74 1.25 6.62 0.24
C TYR A 74 2.76 6.41 0.14
N ALA A 75 3.56 7.45 -0.08
CA ALA A 75 5.02 7.34 -0.09
C ALA A 75 5.53 6.86 1.28
N SER A 76 6.57 6.03 1.26
CA SER A 76 7.24 5.58 2.49
C SER A 76 7.77 6.76 3.29
N ASP A 77 7.82 6.63 4.61
CA ASP A 77 8.35 7.65 5.51
C ASP A 77 9.81 7.97 5.16
N ARG A 78 10.58 6.97 4.72
CA ARG A 78 11.96 7.17 4.24
C ARG A 78 12.03 8.08 3.00
N GLN A 79 11.09 7.93 2.06
CA GLN A 79 11.05 8.78 0.86
C GLN A 79 10.51 10.17 1.16
N VAL A 80 9.59 10.29 2.12
CA VAL A 80 9.15 11.59 2.66
C VAL A 80 10.33 12.33 3.31
N TRP A 81 11.18 11.64 4.07
CA TRP A 81 12.26 12.27 4.85
C TRP A 81 13.59 12.45 4.13
N CYS A 82 14.09 11.40 3.48
CA CYS A 82 15.52 11.35 3.18
C CYS A 82 15.86 11.75 1.74
N SER A 83 14.89 11.97 0.84
CA SER A 83 15.15 12.18 -0.61
C SER A 83 16.16 11.17 -1.20
N GLY A 84 16.26 10.01 -0.54
CA GLY A 84 17.32 9.05 -0.75
C GLY A 84 16.97 8.11 -1.89
N LYS A 85 17.90 7.21 -2.18
CA LYS A 85 17.69 6.18 -3.20
C LYS A 85 16.46 5.33 -2.86
N TYR A 86 15.50 5.28 -3.78
CA TYR A 86 14.34 4.41 -3.67
C TYR A 86 14.76 2.94 -3.60
N SER A 87 14.08 2.17 -2.76
CA SER A 87 14.45 0.80 -2.39
C SER A 87 13.24 -0.12 -2.28
N THR A 88 13.46 -1.44 -2.21
CA THR A 88 12.39 -2.44 -2.07
C THR A 88 11.52 -2.24 -0.81
N PRO A 89 12.07 -1.84 0.36
CA PRO A 89 11.26 -1.41 1.50
C PRO A 89 10.26 -0.29 1.19
N ASP A 90 10.60 0.64 0.30
CA ASP A 90 9.74 1.80 0.02
C ASP A 90 8.46 1.40 -0.72
N ASP A 91 8.60 0.53 -1.73
CA ASP A 91 7.45 -0.10 -2.41
C ASP A 91 6.59 -0.92 -1.43
N LEU A 92 7.24 -1.63 -0.48
CA LEU A 92 6.53 -2.46 0.48
C LEU A 92 5.73 -1.62 1.48
N GLU A 93 6.30 -0.53 1.98
CA GLU A 93 5.64 0.37 2.91
C GLU A 93 4.46 1.07 2.25
N ALA A 94 4.64 1.52 1.01
CA ALA A 94 3.55 2.08 0.22
C ALA A 94 2.42 1.06 -0.02
N LEU A 95 2.76 -0.20 -0.32
CA LEU A 95 1.77 -1.28 -0.37
C LEU A 95 1.03 -1.47 0.96
N ALA A 96 1.74 -1.43 2.09
CA ALA A 96 1.12 -1.57 3.41
C ALA A 96 0.11 -0.45 3.67
N TYR A 97 0.43 0.79 3.30
CA TYR A 97 -0.52 1.91 3.36
C TYR A 97 -1.73 1.71 2.45
N ILE A 98 -1.56 1.16 1.25
CA ILE A 98 -2.72 0.87 0.39
C ILE A 98 -3.64 -0.19 1.01
N LEU A 99 -3.07 -1.26 1.58
CA LEU A 99 -3.88 -2.30 2.25
C LEU A 99 -4.65 -1.72 3.44
N LEU A 100 -4.01 -0.85 4.22
CA LEU A 100 -4.69 -0.10 5.29
C LEU A 100 -5.79 0.81 4.73
N ALA A 101 -5.55 1.51 3.62
CA ALA A 101 -6.56 2.35 2.98
C ALA A 101 -7.76 1.52 2.49
N ILE A 102 -7.53 0.34 1.90
CA ILE A 102 -8.59 -0.58 1.47
C ILE A 102 -9.45 -1.00 2.66
N TYR A 103 -8.84 -1.34 3.80
CA TYR A 103 -9.56 -1.62 5.03
C TYR A 103 -10.49 -0.46 5.44
N TYR A 104 -10.02 0.78 5.28
CA TYR A 104 -10.81 2.00 5.51
C TYR A 104 -11.56 2.51 4.27
N SER A 105 -12.10 1.60 3.45
CA SER A 105 -12.94 1.95 2.29
C SER A 105 -12.28 2.88 1.26
N GLY A 106 -10.97 2.70 1.05
CA GLY A 106 -10.17 3.43 0.07
C GLY A 106 -9.60 4.77 0.54
N ARG A 107 -9.62 5.06 1.84
CA ARG A 107 -9.05 6.29 2.40
C ARG A 107 -8.14 6.01 3.59
N LEU A 108 -6.94 6.58 3.57
CA LEU A 108 -6.04 6.53 4.72
C LEU A 108 -6.59 7.35 5.89
N PRO A 109 -6.35 6.92 7.15
CA PRO A 109 -6.80 7.65 8.34
C PRO A 109 -6.31 9.10 8.40
N TRP A 110 -5.07 9.35 7.98
CA TRP A 110 -4.44 10.69 7.96
C TRP A 110 -4.76 11.52 6.73
N ARG A 111 -5.52 10.99 5.75
CA ARG A 111 -5.71 11.64 4.45
C ARG A 111 -6.29 13.05 4.58
N SER A 112 -7.38 13.19 5.34
CA SER A 112 -8.08 14.46 5.50
C SER A 112 -7.20 15.54 6.13
N ASP A 113 -6.38 15.16 7.12
CA ASP A 113 -5.48 16.09 7.81
C ASP A 113 -4.38 16.59 6.87
N VAL A 114 -3.78 15.68 6.09
CA VAL A 114 -2.73 16.01 5.12
C VAL A 114 -3.29 16.84 3.95
N GLU A 115 -4.47 16.50 3.42
CA GLU A 115 -5.13 17.28 2.36
C GLU A 115 -5.54 18.67 2.86
N ALA A 116 -5.99 18.80 4.12
CA ALA A 116 -6.32 20.08 4.71
C ALA A 116 -5.09 20.98 4.91
N GLU A 117 -3.94 20.41 5.28
CA GLU A 117 -2.69 21.16 5.38
C GLU A 117 -2.18 21.59 4.01
N SER A 118 -2.15 20.65 3.05
CA SER A 118 -1.73 20.92 1.67
C SER A 118 -2.59 21.99 0.99
N ALA A 119 -3.88 22.05 1.30
CA ALA A 119 -4.77 23.07 0.76
C ALA A 119 -4.44 24.51 1.22
N LYS A 120 -3.69 24.69 2.31
CA LYS A 120 -3.23 26.03 2.75
C LYS A 120 -2.15 26.60 1.85
N TYR A 121 -1.30 25.73 1.29
CA TYR A 121 -0.14 26.10 0.48
C TYR A 121 0.00 25.20 -0.77
N PRO A 122 -0.98 25.21 -1.69
CA PRO A 122 -1.09 24.21 -2.76
C PRO A 122 0.04 24.24 -3.81
N GLN A 123 0.86 25.30 -3.85
CA GLN A 123 2.00 25.38 -4.76
C GLN A 123 3.34 24.99 -4.12
N ASP A 124 3.42 25.03 -2.78
CA ASP A 124 4.70 24.91 -2.05
C ASP A 124 4.70 23.73 -1.06
N PHE A 125 3.54 23.10 -0.80
CA PHE A 125 3.44 22.01 0.17
C PHE A 125 4.38 20.86 -0.20
N GLY A 126 5.25 20.46 0.73
CA GLY A 126 6.23 19.38 0.55
C GLY A 126 7.55 19.82 -0.07
N GLU A 127 7.74 21.13 -0.29
CA GLU A 127 9.05 21.71 -0.60
C GLU A 127 9.86 22.08 0.66
N ASP A 128 9.18 22.36 1.78
CA ASP A 128 9.80 22.64 3.09
C ASP A 128 9.83 21.39 3.99
N ASP A 129 10.89 21.28 4.80
CA ASP A 129 11.06 20.22 5.79
C ASP A 129 9.90 20.23 6.80
N SER A 130 9.29 21.39 7.06
CA SER A 130 8.15 21.53 7.97
C SER A 130 6.88 20.83 7.48
N ASP A 131 6.61 20.82 6.17
CA ASP A 131 5.47 20.10 5.59
C ASP A 131 5.67 18.59 5.65
N LEU A 132 6.90 18.15 5.39
CA LEU A 132 7.30 16.75 5.47
C LEU A 132 7.24 16.25 6.92
N GLU A 133 7.66 17.06 7.89
CA GLU A 133 7.50 16.80 9.33
C GLU A 133 6.02 16.63 9.68
N PHE A 134 5.17 17.56 9.23
CA PHE A 134 3.73 17.50 9.47
C PHE A 134 3.10 16.20 8.97
N VAL A 135 3.46 15.76 7.75
CA VAL A 135 2.97 14.50 7.17
C VAL A 135 3.39 13.32 8.04
N PHE A 136 4.67 13.27 8.43
CA PHE A 136 5.21 12.19 9.26
C PHE A 136 4.55 12.14 10.63
N GLU A 137 4.50 13.26 11.35
CA GLU A 137 3.88 13.36 12.67
C GLU A 137 2.40 12.99 12.65
N THR A 138 1.70 13.41 11.60
CA THR A 138 0.28 13.09 11.42
C THR A 138 0.08 11.59 11.24
N ARG A 139 0.87 10.93 10.39
CA ARG A 139 0.82 9.46 10.26
C ARG A 139 1.11 8.76 11.56
N GLU A 140 2.19 9.15 12.22
CA GLU A 140 2.62 8.51 13.45
C GLU A 140 1.53 8.59 14.53
N ARG A 141 0.89 9.75 14.66
CA ARG A 141 -0.25 9.95 15.58
C ARG A 141 -1.42 9.03 15.26
N HIS A 142 -1.80 8.92 13.99
CA HIS A 142 -2.90 8.07 13.55
C HIS A 142 -2.57 6.59 13.76
N LEU A 143 -1.38 6.14 13.35
CA LEU A 143 -0.95 4.74 13.48
C LEU A 143 -0.85 4.30 14.95
N ARG A 144 -0.36 5.17 15.86
CA ARG A 144 -0.34 4.88 17.29
C ARG A 144 -1.75 4.76 17.87
N THR A 145 -2.62 5.73 17.58
CA THR A 145 -4.03 5.69 18.02
C THR A 145 -4.72 4.39 17.57
N LEU A 146 -4.50 3.98 16.32
CA LEU A 146 -5.05 2.72 15.81
C LEU A 146 -4.49 1.50 16.53
N ARG A 147 -3.17 1.46 16.77
CA ARG A 147 -2.54 0.37 17.50
C ARG A 147 -3.06 0.26 18.94
N ASP A 148 -3.17 1.38 19.63
CA ASP A 148 -3.67 1.43 21.01
C ASP A 148 -5.13 0.92 21.06
N SER A 149 -5.97 1.32 20.10
CA SER A 149 -7.35 0.85 20.02
C SER A 149 -7.48 -0.67 19.79
N CYS A 150 -6.50 -1.30 19.13
CA CYS A 150 -6.47 -2.75 18.96
C CYS A 150 -6.12 -3.50 20.25
N HIS A 151 -5.40 -2.86 21.18
CA HIS A 151 -5.00 -3.46 22.46
C HIS A 151 -6.07 -3.32 23.55
N GLU A 152 -6.98 -2.34 23.43
CA GLU A 152 -8.04 -2.08 24.43
C GLU A 152 -9.34 -2.88 24.21
N SER A 153 -9.50 -3.56 23.07
CA SER A 153 -10.69 -4.36 22.77
C SER A 153 -10.59 -5.76 23.39
N ASP A 154 -11.17 -5.95 24.59
CA ASP A 154 -11.33 -7.26 25.25
C ASP A 154 -12.26 -8.22 24.48
N SER A 155 -12.98 -7.72 23.46
CA SER A 155 -13.76 -8.53 22.54
C SER A 155 -13.09 -8.55 21.17
N ALA A 156 -12.17 -9.49 20.95
CA ALA A 156 -11.52 -9.67 19.66
C ALA A 156 -12.55 -10.09 18.60
N SER A 157 -13.16 -9.11 17.93
CA SER A 157 -13.90 -9.37 16.70
C SER A 157 -12.91 -9.76 15.61
N ASP A 158 -13.35 -10.57 14.63
CA ASP A 158 -12.50 -10.94 13.50
C ASP A 158 -11.99 -9.69 12.73
N VAL A 159 -12.78 -8.63 12.73
CA VAL A 159 -12.46 -7.33 12.11
C VAL A 159 -11.30 -6.65 12.83
N ASP A 160 -11.32 -6.59 14.17
CA ASP A 160 -10.22 -6.02 14.96
C ASP A 160 -8.93 -6.81 14.78
N SER A 161 -9.05 -8.13 14.61
CA SER A 161 -7.90 -9.01 14.38
C SER A 161 -7.24 -8.80 13.00
N LEU A 162 -8.03 -8.46 11.97
CA LEU A 162 -7.49 -8.12 10.65
C LEU A 162 -6.77 -6.76 10.67
N LEU A 163 -7.33 -5.77 11.38
CA LEU A 163 -6.68 -4.48 11.56
C LEU A 163 -5.34 -4.64 12.29
N ALA A 164 -5.28 -5.45 13.34
CA ALA A 164 -4.03 -5.73 14.05
C ALA A 164 -2.95 -6.32 13.12
N ASP A 165 -3.29 -7.33 12.31
CA ASP A 165 -2.35 -7.92 11.34
C ASP A 165 -1.90 -6.90 10.27
N LEU A 166 -2.80 -6.03 9.81
CA LEU A 166 -2.47 -4.96 8.87
C LEU A 166 -1.53 -3.92 9.49
N LEU A 167 -1.76 -3.54 10.76
CA LEU A 167 -0.89 -2.63 11.48
C LEU A 167 0.48 -3.27 11.72
N ASP A 168 0.54 -4.55 12.08
CA ASP A 168 1.80 -5.29 12.20
C ASP A 168 2.57 -5.31 10.87
N PHE A 169 1.87 -5.45 9.74
CA PHE A 169 2.50 -5.36 8.43
C PHE A 169 3.02 -3.95 8.12
N VAL A 170 2.25 -2.90 8.45
CA VAL A 170 2.69 -1.50 8.33
C VAL A 170 3.93 -1.25 9.16
N PHE A 171 3.94 -1.62 10.44
CA PHE A 171 5.10 -1.42 11.32
C PHE A 171 6.30 -2.25 10.88
N TYR A 172 6.08 -3.48 10.37
CA TYR A 172 7.15 -4.27 9.76
C TYR A 172 7.77 -3.54 8.57
N ALA A 173 6.97 -3.07 7.62
CA ALA A 173 7.46 -2.40 6.42
C ALA A 173 8.21 -1.10 6.76
N ARG A 174 7.71 -0.32 7.73
CA ARG A 174 8.36 0.91 8.22
C ARG A 174 9.71 0.63 8.89
N ALA A 175 9.85 -0.50 9.58
CA ALA A 175 11.06 -0.87 10.29
C ALA A 175 12.18 -1.43 9.38
N LEU A 176 11.89 -1.72 8.11
CA LEU A 176 12.89 -2.19 7.17
C LEU A 176 13.89 -1.07 6.83
N ASN A 177 15.17 -1.42 6.82
CA ASN A 177 16.24 -0.53 6.36
C ASN A 177 16.26 -0.48 4.83
N SER A 178 16.68 0.64 4.24
CA SER A 178 16.78 0.80 2.78
C SER A 178 17.70 -0.23 2.10
N ASP A 179 18.70 -0.71 2.82
CA ASP A 179 19.66 -1.71 2.36
C ASP A 179 19.22 -3.15 2.67
N GLU A 180 18.02 -3.33 3.22
CA GLU A 180 17.51 -4.65 3.58
C GLU A 180 17.41 -5.53 2.33
N VAL A 181 18.20 -6.60 2.32
CA VAL A 181 18.30 -7.52 1.18
C VAL A 181 17.18 -8.56 1.23
N TRP A 182 16.52 -8.73 2.38
CA TRP A 182 15.58 -9.81 2.60
C TRP A 182 14.26 -9.35 3.23
N ILE A 183 13.20 -9.36 2.42
CA ILE A 183 11.81 -9.16 2.85
C ILE A 183 11.15 -10.54 2.98
N ASP A 184 10.52 -10.80 4.12
CA ASP A 184 9.84 -12.07 4.39
C ASP A 184 8.44 -12.09 3.75
N TYR A 185 8.39 -12.13 2.41
CA TYR A 185 7.14 -12.22 1.67
C TYR A 185 6.33 -13.47 2.02
N SER A 186 7.00 -14.59 2.27
CA SER A 186 6.34 -15.86 2.54
C SER A 186 5.48 -15.81 3.80
N ARG A 187 5.97 -15.17 4.87
CA ARG A 187 5.18 -14.96 6.09
C ARG A 187 3.91 -14.15 5.82
N TRP A 188 4.05 -12.99 5.18
CA TRP A 188 2.92 -12.07 4.98
C TRP A 188 1.90 -12.59 3.98
N GLU A 189 2.35 -13.20 2.88
CA GLU A 189 1.45 -13.86 1.92
C GLU A 189 0.66 -14.98 2.58
N SER A 190 1.30 -15.80 3.43
CA SER A 190 0.63 -16.89 4.15
C SER A 190 -0.41 -16.36 5.13
N LEU A 191 -0.06 -15.33 5.90
CA LEU A 191 -0.97 -14.69 6.86
C LEU A 191 -2.22 -14.13 6.17
N PHE A 192 -2.05 -13.35 5.10
CA PHE A 192 -3.18 -12.75 4.39
C PHE A 192 -4.01 -13.81 3.63
N HIS A 193 -3.38 -14.84 3.09
CA HIS A 193 -4.09 -15.94 2.45
C HIS A 193 -4.95 -16.71 3.47
N GLU A 194 -4.39 -17.03 4.64
CA GLU A 194 -5.13 -17.68 5.72
C GLU A 194 -6.34 -16.84 6.16
N ARG A 195 -6.15 -15.53 6.35
CA ARG A 195 -7.26 -14.63 6.67
C ARG A 195 -8.36 -14.68 5.61
N PHE A 196 -8.01 -14.56 4.33
CA PHE A 196 -8.99 -14.56 3.25
C PHE A 196 -9.77 -15.89 3.15
N THR A 197 -9.09 -17.03 3.37
CA THR A 197 -9.75 -18.35 3.35
C THR A 197 -10.70 -18.56 4.52
N ARG A 198 -10.36 -18.09 5.73
CA ARG A 198 -11.24 -18.16 6.91
C ARG A 198 -12.51 -17.33 6.73
N THR A 199 -12.39 -16.10 6.21
CA THR A 199 -13.56 -15.23 5.98
C THR A 199 -14.50 -15.79 4.92
N SER A 200 -13.98 -16.51 3.92
CA SER A 200 -14.77 -17.13 2.85
C SER A 200 -15.53 -18.40 3.28
N GLN A 201 -15.23 -18.93 4.47
CA GLN A 201 -15.86 -20.14 5.02
C GLN A 201 -16.87 -19.84 6.13
N SER A 202 -16.95 -18.60 6.63
CA SER A 202 -18.03 -18.19 7.53
C SER A 202 -19.33 -18.07 6.73
N PRO A 203 -20.33 -18.94 6.97
CA PRO A 203 -21.63 -18.78 6.32
C PRO A 203 -22.22 -17.43 6.76
N ALA A 204 -22.73 -16.67 5.80
CA ALA A 204 -23.53 -15.49 6.08
C ALA A 204 -24.63 -15.88 7.08
N GLN A 205 -24.52 -15.37 8.31
CA GLN A 205 -25.56 -15.49 9.34
C GLN A 205 -26.59 -14.39 9.15
#